data_AF-A0AA90UTL0-F1
#
_entry.id   AF-A0AA90UTL0-F1
#
_cell.length_a   1.000
_cell.length_b   1.000
_cell.length_c   1.000
_cell.angle_alpha   90.00
_cell.angle_beta   90.00
_cell.angle_gamma   90.00
#
_symmetry.space_group_name_H-M   'P 1'
#
loop_
_entity.id
_entity.type
_entity.pdbx_description
1 polymer ?
#
loop_
_entity_poly.entity_id
_entity_poly.type
_entity_poly.pdbx_seq_one_letter_code
_entity_poly.pdbx_strand_id
1 'polypeptide(L)' 'MTKWYPAKEAPNYEEWILTEWYDGDDGCIKYDADYLYCLVYWKDYVKRNNITKWCYIDDLLPKKGDEQ' A
#
# COMPACT_ATOMS: atom_id res chain seq x y z
N MET A 1 2.31 15.60 0.63
CA MET A 1 3.49 14.72 0.77
C MET A 1 2.98 13.38 1.24
N THR A 2 3.20 12.33 0.45
CA THR A 2 2.64 11.01 0.69
C THR A 2 3.27 10.37 1.93
N LYS A 3 2.42 9.92 2.85
CA LYS A 3 2.86 9.26 4.08
C LYS A 3 2.89 7.75 3.85
N TRP A 4 4.08 7.18 3.93
CA TRP A 4 4.30 5.74 3.86
C TRP A 4 4.29 5.11 5.24
N TYR A 5 3.63 3.96 5.36
CA TYR A 5 3.50 3.16 6.57
C TYR A 5 4.26 1.84 6.39
N PRO A 6 4.98 1.36 7.41
CA PRO A 6 5.67 0.07 7.33
C PRO A 6 4.66 -1.08 7.30
N ALA A 7 4.97 -2.17 6.60
CA ALA A 7 4.05 -3.31 6.44
C ALA A 7 3.65 -4.00 7.76
N LYS A 8 4.36 -3.74 8.87
CA LYS A 8 3.97 -4.20 10.21
C LYS A 8 2.69 -3.54 10.74
N GLU A 9 2.33 -2.38 10.21
CA GLU A 9 1.11 -1.64 10.54
C GLU A 9 0.05 -1.96 9.49
N ALA A 10 -1.17 -2.27 9.93
CA ALA A 10 -2.27 -2.58 9.04
C ALA A 10 -2.99 -1.29 8.59
N PRO A 11 -3.40 -1.19 7.31
CA PRO A 11 -4.34 -0.18 6.87
C PRO A 11 -5.71 -0.36 7.52
N ASN A 12 -6.54 0.67 7.41
CA ASN A 12 -7.97 0.50 7.58
C ASN A 12 -8.53 -0.42 6.48
N TYR A 13 -9.51 -1.24 6.85
CA TYR A 13 -10.25 -2.06 5.89
C TYR A 13 -11.18 -1.22 5.02
N GLU A 14 -11.54 -1.76 3.86
CA GLU A 14 -12.42 -1.15 2.86
C GLU A 14 -11.87 0.16 2.26
N GLU A 15 -10.53 0.29 2.26
CA GLU A 15 -9.78 1.43 1.71
C GLU A 15 -8.88 1.00 0.55
N TRP A 16 -8.60 1.94 -0.36
CA TRP A 16 -7.62 1.78 -1.43
C TRP A 16 -6.21 2.13 -0.95
N ILE A 17 -5.28 1.21 -1.15
CA ILE A 17 -3.89 1.36 -0.78
C ILE A 17 -2.97 1.15 -1.99
N LEU A 18 -1.81 1.79 -1.97
CA LEU A 18 -0.68 1.44 -2.80
C LEU A 18 0.32 0.66 -1.93
N THR A 19 0.65 -0.56 -2.35
CA THR A 19 1.66 -1.39 -1.69
C THR A 19 2.98 -1.29 -2.43
N GLU A 20 4.09 -1.31 -1.69
CA GLU A 20 5.43 -1.55 -2.23
C GLU A 20 5.83 -2.96 -1.83
N TRP A 21 6.37 -3.74 -2.77
CA TRP A 21 6.87 -5.08 -2.50
C TRP A 21 8.16 -5.39 -3.23
N TYR A 22 8.93 -6.30 -2.64
CA TYR A 22 10.18 -6.76 -3.23
C TYR A 22 9.95 -8.05 -4.03
N ASP A 23 10.18 -7.96 -5.33
CA ASP A 23 10.23 -9.13 -6.19
C ASP A 23 11.60 -9.80 -6.03
N GLY A 24 11.61 -10.95 -5.35
CA GLY A 24 12.82 -11.71 -5.11
C GLY A 24 13.40 -12.36 -6.36
N ASP A 25 12.59 -12.56 -7.41
CA ASP A 25 13.01 -13.18 -8.66
C ASP A 25 13.67 -12.16 -9.59
N ASP A 26 13.06 -10.97 -9.70
CA ASP A 26 13.58 -9.85 -10.52
C ASP A 26 14.56 -8.94 -9.75
N GLY A 27 14.69 -9.13 -8.43
CA GLY A 27 15.52 -8.32 -7.54
C GLY A 27 15.10 -6.85 -7.45
N CYS A 28 13.86 -6.53 -7.84
CA CYS A 28 13.36 -5.17 -8.03
C CYS A 28 12.20 -4.85 -7.08
N ILE A 29 12.00 -3.55 -6.83
CA ILE A 29 10.84 -3.05 -6.10
C ILE A 29 9.69 -2.84 -7.09
N LYS A 30 8.51 -3.36 -6.74
CA LYS A 30 7.26 -3.21 -7.50
C LYS A 30 6.20 -2.55 -6.63
N TYR A 31 5.18 -2.00 -7.29
CA TYR A 31 4.08 -1.31 -6.64
C TYR A 31 2.76 -1.78 -7.22
N ASP A 32 1.78 -2.06 -6.37
CA ASP A 32 0.44 -2.46 -6.77
C ASP A 32 -0.63 -1.70 -5.99
N ALA A 33 -1.72 -1.37 -6.68
CA ALA A 33 -2.90 -0.76 -6.08
C ALA A 33 -3.89 -1.84 -5.69
N ASP A 34 -4.25 -1.87 -4.40
CA ASP A 34 -5.09 -2.90 -3.81
C ASP A 34 -6.25 -2.28 -3.04
N TYR A 35 -7.40 -2.97 -3.06
CA TYR A 35 -8.51 -2.68 -2.17
C TYR A 35 -8.50 -3.67 -1.01
N LEU A 36 -8.31 -3.16 0.22
CA LEU A 36 -8.13 -4.04 1.38
C LEU A 36 -9.49 -4.48 1.96
N TYR A 37 -10.01 -5.60 1.47
CA TYR A 37 -11.24 -6.20 2.02
C TYR A 37 -11.06 -6.66 3.48
N CYS A 38 -12.11 -6.52 4.30
CA CYS A 38 -12.14 -6.97 5.70
C CYS A 38 -11.87 -8.48 5.92
N LEU A 39 -12.04 -9.30 4.89
CA LEU A 39 -11.75 -10.74 4.93
C LEU A 39 -10.25 -11.05 4.77
N VAL A 40 -9.42 -10.07 4.42
CA VAL A 40 -7.98 -10.23 4.26
C VAL A 40 -7.28 -10.06 5.60
N TYR A 41 -6.59 -11.11 6.05
CA TYR A 41 -5.70 -10.97 7.20
C TYR A 41 -4.38 -10.32 6.77
N TRP A 42 -4.19 -9.06 7.15
CA TRP A 42 -3.08 -8.21 6.68
C TRP A 42 -1.71 -8.87 6.82
N LYS A 43 -1.42 -9.50 7.96
CA LYS A 43 -0.12 -10.14 8.21
C LYS A 43 0.17 -11.28 7.23
N ASP A 44 -0.84 -12.06 6.85
CA ASP A 44 -0.68 -13.12 5.87
C ASP A 44 -0.52 -12.56 4.45
N TYR A 45 -1.26 -11.50 4.13
CA TYR A 45 -1.15 -10.79 2.87
C TYR A 45 0.26 -10.20 2.68
N VAL A 46 0.79 -9.51 3.70
CA VAL A 46 2.17 -8.97 3.72
C VAL A 46 3.20 -10.06 3.45
N LYS A 47 3.07 -11.20 4.14
CA LYS A 47 4.01 -12.31 4.01
C LYS A 47 3.96 -12.97 2.63
N ARG A 48 2.76 -13.14 2.07
CA ARG A 48 2.58 -13.80 0.77
C ARG A 48 3.10 -12.95 -0.39
N ASN A 49 2.94 -11.62 -0.28
CA ASN A 49 3.27 -10.70 -1.36
C ASN A 49 4.60 -9.95 -1.14
N ASN A 50 5.37 -10.27 -0.09
CA ASN A 50 6.62 -9.58 0.25
C ASN A 50 6.47 -8.05 0.38
N ILE A 51 5.35 -7.58 0.95
CA ILE A 51 5.07 -6.15 1.13
C ILE A 51 6.07 -5.56 2.13
N THR A 52 6.70 -4.44 1.77
CA THR A 52 7.68 -3.72 2.60
C THR A 52 7.03 -2.52 3.31
N LYS A 53 6.18 -1.78 2.59
CA LYS A 53 5.43 -0.61 3.08
C LYS A 53 4.21 -0.36 2.20
N TRP A 54 3.33 0.52 2.66
CA TRP A 54 2.12 0.89 1.93
C TRP A 54 1.74 2.35 2.22
N CYS A 55 0.87 2.95 1.41
CA CYS A 55 0.23 4.24 1.68
C CYS A 55 -1.21 4.27 1.16
N TYR A 56 -2.02 5.21 1.64
CA TYR A 56 -3.36 5.42 1.08
C TYR A 56 -3.26 6.06 -0.29
N ILE A 57 -4.06 5.58 -1.25
CA ILE A 57 -4.06 6.18 -2.60
C ILE A 57 -4.50 7.64 -2.55
N ASP A 58 -5.43 7.98 -1.65
CA ASP A 58 -5.88 9.36 -1.45
C ASP A 58 -4.76 10.32 -1.02
N ASP A 59 -3.69 9.81 -0.39
CA ASP A 59 -2.51 10.61 -0.02
C ASP A 59 -1.55 10.86 -1.21
N LEU A 60 -1.76 10.18 -2.34
CA LEU A 60 -1.00 10.36 -3.58
C LEU A 60 -1.65 11.40 -4.51
N LEU A 61 -2.98 11.51 -4.45
CA LEU A 61 -3.73 12.38 -5.34
C LEU A 61 -3.63 13.84 -4.88
N PRO A 62 -3.51 14.80 -5.82
CA PRO A 62 -3.63 16.20 -5.47
C PRO A 62 -5.00 16.43 -4.83
N LYS A 63 -5.02 17.11 -3.68
CA LYS A 63 -6.27 17.48 -3.05
C LYS A 63 -6.95 18.48 -3.99
N LYS A 64 -8.22 18.23 -4.34
CA LYS A 64 -9.01 19.17 -5.15
C LYS A 64 -8.94 20.55 -4.49
N GLY A 65 -8.23 21.49 -5.14
CA GLY A 65 -8.01 22.85 -4.64
C GLY A 65 -6.56 23.34 -4.66
N ASP A 66 -5.56 22.48 -4.92
CA ASP A 66 -4.14 22.88 -4.98
C ASP A 66 -3.66 23.31 -6.40
N GLU A 67 -4.58 23.77 -7.25
CA GLU A 67 -4.24 24.51 -8.46
C GLU A 67 -4.10 26.00 -8.08
N GLN A 68 -2.87 26.48 -7.91
CA GLN A 68 -2.53 27.91 -7.90
C GLN A 68 -1.98 28.34 -9.26
#